data_AF-A0A7U9X777-F1
#
_entry.id   AF-A0A7U9X777-F1
#
_cell.length_a   1.000
_cell.length_b   1.000
_cell.length_c   1.000
_cell.angle_alpha   90.00
_cell.angle_beta   90.00
_cell.angle_gamma   90.00
#
_symmetry.space_group_name_H-M   'P 1'
#
loop_
_entity.id
_entity.type
_entity.pdbx_description
1 polymer ?
#
loop_
_entity_poly.entity_id
_entity_poly.type
_entity_poly.pdbx_seq_one_letter_code
_entity_poly.pdbx_strand_id
1 'polypeptide(L)'
;MNQSESERHDVFQKWLEDVENEKTRQYIQERVLTQMEWYRKKSSAYKAKYQRWMTASIILSGSIPVVSVFADGGIISKVVIAALGAAVTGIGAYLSLHNYKELWNLYRVNREMLLSTLYLYFNHVGVFKKDMNQEDRDAMLIDMCEKNFQQDYGNWKSMIE
;
A
#
# COMPACT_ATOMS: atom_id res chain seq x y z
N MET A 1 -0.59 4.18 16.12
CA MET A 1 0.03 2.86 15.89
C MET A 1 -0.93 1.84 16.46
N ASN A 2 -1.37 0.84 15.69
CA ASN A 2 -2.28 -0.18 16.24
C ASN A 2 -1.49 -1.09 17.22
N GLN A 3 -2.15 -1.61 18.25
CA GLN A 3 -1.53 -2.45 19.27
C GLN A 3 -0.78 -3.66 18.66
N SER A 4 -1.38 -4.31 17.65
CA SER A 4 -0.76 -5.42 16.90
C SER A 4 0.46 -5.05 16.05
N GLU A 5 0.73 -3.75 15.85
CA GLU A 5 1.93 -3.29 15.14
C GLU A 5 3.10 -3.06 16.09
N SER A 6 2.81 -2.54 17.29
CA SER A 6 3.82 -2.44 18.35
C SER A 6 4.35 -3.83 18.67
N GLU A 7 3.45 -4.78 18.92
CA GLU A 7 3.80 -6.17 19.24
C GLU A 7 4.64 -6.83 18.14
N ARG A 8 4.32 -6.58 16.86
CA ARG A 8 5.13 -7.11 15.75
C ARG A 8 6.50 -6.46 15.67
N HIS A 9 6.60 -5.15 15.87
CA HIS A 9 7.88 -4.46 15.88
C HIS A 9 8.78 -5.02 16.98
N ASP A 10 8.23 -5.22 18.18
CA ASP A 10 8.97 -5.75 19.33
C ASP A 10 9.47 -7.18 19.08
N VAL A 11 8.66 -8.03 18.45
CA VAL A 11 9.07 -9.39 18.04
C VAL A 11 10.21 -9.33 17.01
N PHE A 12 10.13 -8.44 16.02
CA PHE A 12 11.21 -8.31 15.02
C PHE A 12 12.50 -7.78 15.63
N GLN A 13 12.44 -6.85 16.59
CA GLN A 13 13.64 -6.41 17.30
C GLN A 13 14.30 -7.57 18.05
N LYS A 14 13.51 -8.39 18.74
CA LYS A 14 14.03 -9.59 19.40
C LYS A 14 14.71 -10.54 18.42
N TRP A 15 14.09 -10.82 17.27
CA TRP A 15 14.70 -11.69 16.25
C TRP A 15 15.93 -11.09 15.58
N LEU A 16 16.04 -9.76 15.51
CA LEU A 16 17.22 -9.09 15.00
C LEU A 16 18.44 -9.24 15.92
N GLU A 17 18.23 -9.36 17.23
CA GLU A 17 19.31 -9.63 18.19
C GLU A 17 19.94 -11.01 17.97
N ASP A 18 19.17 -11.97 17.46
CA ASP A 18 19.61 -13.34 17.18
C ASP A 18 20.37 -13.46 15.83
N VAL A 19 20.45 -12.38 15.03
CA VAL A 19 21.18 -12.40 13.75
C VAL A 19 22.68 -12.26 13.99
N GLU A 20 23.43 -13.33 13.74
CA GLU A 20 24.89 -13.38 13.94
C GLU A 20 25.66 -12.38 13.06
N ASN A 21 25.21 -12.15 11.83
CA ASN A 21 25.89 -11.29 10.87
C ASN A 21 25.46 -9.83 10.99
N GLU A 22 26.38 -8.98 11.44
CA GLU A 22 26.15 -7.54 11.62
C GLU A 22 25.64 -6.85 10.35
N LYS A 23 26.21 -7.17 9.18
CA LYS A 23 25.81 -6.53 7.91
C LYS A 23 24.38 -6.88 7.54
N THR A 24 23.99 -8.12 7.75
CA THR A 24 22.63 -8.60 7.51
C THR A 24 21.66 -7.96 8.49
N ARG A 25 22.03 -7.86 9.76
CA ARG A 25 21.22 -7.17 10.78
C ARG A 25 20.99 -5.70 10.42
N GLN A 26 22.06 -4.97 10.09
CA GLN A 26 21.97 -3.58 9.65
C GLN A 26 21.12 -3.43 8.38
N TYR A 27 21.29 -4.33 7.41
CA TYR A 27 20.47 -4.34 6.20
C TYR A 27 18.99 -4.50 6.53
N ILE A 28 18.62 -5.48 7.35
CA ILE A 28 17.21 -5.68 7.72
C ILE A 28 16.66 -4.45 8.44
N GLN A 29 17.41 -3.92 9.41
CA GLN A 29 16.97 -2.80 10.24
C GLN A 29 16.86 -1.48 9.45
N GLU A 30 17.93 -1.08 8.77
CA GLU A 30 18.03 0.23 8.14
C GLU A 30 17.35 0.26 6.77
N ARG A 31 17.41 -0.84 6.01
CA ARG A 31 16.82 -0.93 4.67
C ARG A 31 15.42 -1.51 4.73
N VAL A 32 15.28 -2.78 5.12
CA VAL A 32 14.01 -3.52 4.94
C VAL A 32 12.89 -2.96 5.82
N LEU A 33 13.12 -2.82 7.13
CA LEU A 33 12.10 -2.32 8.05
C LEU A 33 11.72 -0.87 7.76
N THR A 34 12.69 -0.01 7.44
CA THR A 34 12.44 1.37 7.01
C THR A 34 11.55 1.42 5.77
N GLN A 35 11.81 0.58 4.76
CA GLN A 35 10.97 0.51 3.55
C GLN A 35 9.57 -0.04 3.85
N MET A 36 9.45 -1.08 4.66
CA MET A 36 8.14 -1.61 5.07
C MET A 36 7.29 -0.55 5.78
N GLU A 37 7.92 0.29 6.60
CA GLU A 37 7.27 1.39 7.29
C GLU A 37 6.82 2.51 6.33
N TRP A 38 7.66 2.82 5.33
CA TRP A 38 7.31 3.77 4.27
C TRP A 38 6.12 3.26 3.44
N TYR A 39 6.14 2.00 3.01
CA TYR A 39 5.03 1.37 2.28
C TYR A 39 3.73 1.39 3.09
N ARG A 40 3.81 1.13 4.39
CA ARG A 40 2.65 1.20 5.29
C ARG A 40 2.03 2.60 5.27
N LYS A 41 2.84 3.62 5.57
CA LYS A 41 2.38 5.02 5.63
C LYS A 41 1.77 5.46 4.31
N LYS A 42 2.42 5.13 3.19
CA LYS A 42 1.94 5.46 1.84
C LYS A 42 0.65 4.73 1.47
N SER A 43 0.56 3.42 1.72
CA SER A 43 -0.65 2.64 1.48
C SER A 43 -1.85 3.20 2.25
N SER A 44 -1.66 3.50 3.54
CA SER A 44 -2.70 4.10 4.38
C SER A 44 -3.14 5.49 3.88
N ALA A 45 -2.18 6.33 3.50
CA ALA A 45 -2.48 7.66 2.97
C ALA A 45 -3.29 7.61 1.67
N TYR A 46 -2.91 6.74 0.73
CA TYR A 46 -3.64 6.57 -0.53
C TYR A 46 -5.01 5.93 -0.33
N LYS A 47 -5.15 5.06 0.67
CA LYS A 47 -6.46 4.56 1.14
C LYS A 47 -7.38 5.64 1.64
N ALA A 48 -6.90 6.48 2.54
CA ALA A 48 -7.71 7.59 3.02
C ALA A 48 -8.11 8.52 1.87
N LYS A 49 -7.20 8.86 0.95
CA LYS A 49 -7.49 9.73 -0.20
C LYS A 49 -8.53 9.11 -1.14
N TYR A 50 -8.33 7.86 -1.56
CA TYR A 50 -9.26 7.16 -2.44
C TYR A 50 -10.65 7.07 -1.82
N GLN A 51 -10.74 6.64 -0.55
CA GLN A 51 -12.03 6.49 0.13
C GLN A 51 -12.75 7.83 0.26
N ARG A 52 -12.05 8.92 0.62
CA ARG A 52 -12.67 10.26 0.73
C ARG A 52 -13.30 10.73 -0.57
N TRP A 53 -12.55 10.69 -1.68
CA TRP A 53 -13.03 11.12 -2.98
C TRP A 53 -14.13 10.20 -3.53
N MET A 54 -13.97 8.89 -3.36
CA MET A 54 -14.98 7.92 -3.78
C MET A 54 -16.29 8.10 -3.00
N THR A 55 -16.22 8.29 -1.67
CA THR A 55 -17.39 8.57 -0.84
C THR A 55 -18.08 9.87 -1.25
N ALA A 56 -17.32 10.93 -1.53
CA ALA A 56 -17.89 12.18 -2.04
C ALA A 56 -18.63 11.97 -3.38
N SER A 57 -18.02 11.22 -4.32
CA SER A 57 -18.64 10.87 -5.59
C SER A 57 -19.94 10.07 -5.41
N ILE A 58 -19.95 9.08 -4.50
CA ILE A 58 -21.14 8.27 -4.20
C ILE A 58 -22.26 9.14 -3.62
N ILE A 59 -21.96 10.04 -2.69
CA ILE A 59 -22.96 10.93 -2.09
C ILE A 59 -23.56 11.85 -3.15
N LEU A 60 -22.72 12.47 -4.00
CA LEU A 60 -23.19 13.34 -5.09
C LEU A 60 -24.04 12.56 -6.09
N SER A 61 -23.58 11.38 -6.51
CA SER A 61 -24.31 10.52 -7.45
C SER A 61 -25.66 10.08 -6.87
N GLY A 62 -25.69 9.67 -5.60
CA GLY A 62 -26.93 9.30 -4.90
C GLY A 62 -27.90 10.47 -4.68
N SER A 63 -27.39 11.70 -4.60
CA SER A 63 -28.24 12.90 -4.48
C SER A 63 -28.96 13.27 -5.77
N ILE A 64 -28.43 12.89 -6.94
CA ILE A 64 -29.04 13.22 -8.25
C ILE A 64 -30.46 12.65 -8.36
N PRO A 65 -30.72 11.35 -8.12
CA PRO A 65 -32.09 10.81 -8.12
C PRO A 65 -33.01 11.51 -7.12
N VAL A 66 -32.53 11.84 -5.93
CA VAL A 66 -33.33 12.52 -4.90
C VAL A 66 -33.78 13.89 -5.40
N VAL A 67 -32.85 14.70 -5.90
CA VAL A 67 -33.18 16.02 -6.49
C VAL A 67 -34.10 15.85 -7.70
N SER A 68 -33.89 14.81 -8.51
CA SER A 68 -34.71 14.55 -9.70
C SER A 68 -36.17 14.23 -9.37
N VAL A 69 -36.45 13.58 -8.24
CA VAL A 69 -37.84 13.25 -7.83
C VAL A 69 -38.62 14.49 -7.41
N PHE A 70 -37.97 15.45 -6.75
CA PHE A 70 -38.60 16.70 -6.30
C PHE A 70 -38.45 17.85 -7.31
N ALA A 71 -37.95 17.57 -8.52
CA ALA A 71 -37.72 18.59 -9.53
C ALA A 71 -39.00 18.92 -10.31
N ASP A 72 -39.51 20.13 -10.14
CA ASP A 72 -40.68 20.64 -10.90
C ASP A 72 -40.36 20.98 -12.37
N GLY A 73 -39.27 20.46 -12.94
CA GLY A 73 -38.83 20.73 -14.32
C GLY A 73 -38.30 22.15 -14.60
N GLY A 74 -38.26 23.01 -13.58
CA GLY A 74 -37.71 24.36 -13.66
C GLY A 74 -36.22 24.43 -14.04
N ILE A 75 -35.78 25.58 -14.54
CA ILE A 75 -34.38 25.78 -14.97
C ILE A 75 -33.40 25.53 -13.80
N ILE A 76 -33.77 25.94 -12.58
CA ILE A 76 -32.94 25.77 -11.39
C ILE A 76 -32.66 24.29 -11.10
N SER A 77 -33.68 23.42 -11.13
CA SER A 77 -33.49 21.98 -10.85
C SER A 77 -32.64 21.30 -11.93
N LYS A 78 -32.80 21.69 -13.20
CA LYS A 78 -31.94 21.23 -14.31
C LYS A 78 -30.47 21.63 -14.11
N VAL A 79 -30.22 22.87 -13.71
CA VAL A 79 -28.87 23.38 -13.45
C VAL A 79 -28.22 22.64 -12.29
N VAL A 80 -28.96 22.37 -11.20
CA VAL A 80 -28.44 21.61 -10.06
C VAL A 80 -28.07 20.18 -10.45
N ILE A 81 -28.95 19.47 -11.17
CA ILE A 81 -28.69 18.09 -11.63
C ILE A 81 -27.46 18.06 -12.56
N ALA A 82 -27.35 19.01 -13.49
CA ALA A 82 -26.21 19.13 -14.38
C ALA A 82 -24.89 19.39 -13.62
N ALA A 83 -24.91 20.28 -12.63
CA ALA A 83 -23.76 20.58 -11.80
C ALA A 83 -23.30 19.37 -10.98
N LEU A 84 -24.23 18.61 -10.39
CA LEU A 84 -23.93 17.38 -9.66
C LEU A 84 -23.30 16.32 -10.58
N GLY A 85 -23.87 16.12 -11.77
CA GLY A 85 -23.33 15.18 -12.77
C GLY A 85 -21.92 15.56 -13.25
N ALA A 86 -21.68 16.85 -13.48
CA ALA A 86 -20.35 17.38 -13.82
C ALA A 86 -19.36 17.15 -12.67
N ALA A 87 -19.76 17.38 -11.42
CA ALA A 87 -18.92 17.16 -10.24
C ALA A 87 -18.54 15.67 -10.06
N VAL A 88 -19.50 14.76 -10.19
CA VAL A 88 -19.26 13.30 -10.14
C VAL A 88 -18.27 12.89 -11.23
N THR A 89 -18.47 13.37 -12.46
CA THR A 89 -17.57 13.09 -13.60
C THR A 89 -16.16 13.61 -13.35
N GLY A 90 -16.03 14.84 -12.85
CA GLY A 90 -14.75 15.45 -12.50
C GLY A 90 -14.01 14.68 -11.41
N ILE A 91 -14.70 14.24 -10.35
CA ILE A 91 -14.10 13.40 -9.31
C ILE A 91 -13.68 12.04 -9.87
N GLY A 92 -14.50 11.43 -10.73
CA GLY A 92 -14.16 10.18 -11.41
C GLY A 92 -12.89 10.29 -12.25
N ALA A 93 -12.78 11.35 -13.06
CA ALA A 93 -11.57 11.63 -13.84
C ALA A 93 -10.35 11.87 -12.93
N TYR A 94 -10.51 12.64 -11.85
CA TYR A 94 -9.45 12.88 -10.88
C TYR A 94 -8.95 11.59 -10.21
N LEU A 95 -9.87 10.70 -9.83
CA LEU A 95 -9.55 9.39 -9.26
C LEU A 95 -8.81 8.50 -10.27
N SER A 96 -9.26 8.48 -11.52
CA SER A 96 -8.65 7.71 -12.61
C SER A 96 -7.25 8.20 -12.96
N LEU A 97 -6.98 9.51 -12.84
CA LEU A 97 -5.66 10.06 -13.13
C LEU A 97 -4.59 9.63 -12.11
N HIS A 98 -4.99 9.47 -10.84
CA HIS A 98 -4.05 9.25 -9.75
C HIS A 98 -3.84 7.79 -9.37
N ASN A 99 -4.66 6.86 -9.88
CA ASN A 99 -4.54 5.43 -9.62
C ASN A 99 -4.36 5.08 -8.13
N TYR A 100 -5.03 5.82 -7.22
CA TYR A 100 -4.82 5.67 -5.78
C TYR A 100 -5.13 4.25 -5.28
N LYS A 101 -6.06 3.55 -5.93
CA LYS A 101 -6.48 2.18 -5.59
C LYS A 101 -5.49 1.13 -6.12
N GLU A 102 -4.70 1.44 -7.12
CA GLU A 102 -3.65 0.54 -7.61
C GLU A 102 -2.43 0.72 -6.71
N LEU A 103 -2.07 1.98 -6.45
CA LEU A 103 -0.93 2.36 -5.62
C LEU A 103 -1.05 1.88 -4.17
N TRP A 104 -2.22 1.99 -3.54
CA TRP A 104 -2.38 1.52 -2.16
C TRP A 104 -2.14 0.00 -2.02
N ASN A 105 -2.33 -0.76 -3.10
CA ASN A 105 -2.46 -2.21 -3.13
C ASN A 105 -1.08 -2.75 -3.47
N LEU A 106 -0.43 -2.15 -4.46
CA LEU A 106 0.98 -2.37 -4.76
C LEU A 106 1.84 -2.25 -3.48
N TYR A 107 1.74 -1.13 -2.76
CA TYR A 107 2.49 -0.95 -1.51
C TYR A 107 2.13 -1.96 -0.43
N ARG A 108 0.85 -2.33 -0.31
CA ARG A 108 0.43 -3.34 0.67
C ARG A 108 1.03 -4.69 0.33
N VAL A 109 0.96 -5.10 -0.94
CA VAL A 109 1.50 -6.37 -1.42
C VAL A 109 3.01 -6.43 -1.25
N ASN A 110 3.76 -5.39 -1.62
CA ASN A 110 5.20 -5.34 -1.42
C ASN A 110 5.59 -5.44 0.06
N ARG A 111 4.86 -4.73 0.93
CA ARG A 111 5.07 -4.84 2.38
C ARG A 111 4.82 -6.25 2.90
N GLU A 112 3.72 -6.90 2.48
CA GLU A 112 3.40 -8.27 2.91
C GLU A 112 4.41 -9.28 2.34
N MET A 113 4.93 -9.06 1.13
CA MET A 113 6.00 -9.88 0.57
C MET A 113 7.25 -9.80 1.45
N LEU A 114 7.74 -8.60 1.77
CA LEU A 114 8.91 -8.41 2.63
C LEU A 114 8.69 -9.00 4.02
N LEU A 115 7.50 -8.81 4.59
CA LEU A 115 7.13 -9.39 5.88
C LEU A 115 7.21 -10.92 5.85
N SER A 116 6.63 -11.54 4.83
CA SER A 116 6.67 -12.99 4.62
C SER A 116 8.11 -13.49 4.48
N THR A 117 8.93 -12.81 3.68
CA THR A 117 10.35 -13.15 3.51
C THR A 117 11.11 -13.12 4.83
N LEU A 118 10.89 -12.10 5.67
CA LEU A 118 11.50 -12.03 7.00
C LEU A 118 11.05 -13.18 7.90
N TYR A 119 9.75 -13.51 7.93
CA TYR A 119 9.26 -14.66 8.70
C TYR A 119 9.90 -15.97 8.24
N LEU A 120 10.02 -16.20 6.93
CA LEU A 120 10.68 -17.40 6.39
C LEU A 120 12.16 -17.47 6.80
N TYR A 121 12.85 -16.32 6.75
CA TYR A 121 14.26 -16.21 7.12
C TYR A 121 14.48 -16.51 8.61
N PHE A 122 13.75 -15.84 9.52
CA PHE A 122 13.91 -16.02 10.96
C PHE A 122 13.51 -17.40 11.47
N ASN A 123 12.59 -18.09 10.78
CA ASN A 123 12.18 -19.44 11.15
C ASN A 123 13.00 -20.55 10.45
N HIS A 124 13.95 -20.19 9.59
CA HIS A 124 14.77 -21.13 8.81
C HIS A 124 13.96 -22.15 7.98
N VAL A 125 12.90 -21.66 7.32
CA VAL A 125 11.96 -22.48 6.53
C VAL A 125 11.85 -22.01 5.08
N GLY A 126 11.23 -22.86 4.25
CA GLY A 126 10.97 -22.54 2.84
C GLY A 126 12.26 -22.48 2.05
N VAL A 127 12.55 -21.31 1.48
CA VAL A 127 13.80 -21.06 0.73
C VAL A 127 15.02 -20.91 1.65
N PHE A 128 14.82 -20.62 2.94
CA PHE A 128 15.88 -20.43 3.93
C PHE A 128 16.12 -21.67 4.79
N LYS A 129 16.13 -22.86 4.17
CA LYS A 129 16.22 -24.14 4.90
C LYS A 129 17.40 -24.17 5.87
N LYS A 130 17.20 -24.88 6.99
CA LYS A 130 18.16 -25.02 8.09
C LYS A 130 19.51 -25.61 7.66
N ASP A 131 19.51 -26.47 6.64
CA ASP A 131 20.69 -27.18 6.14
C ASP A 131 21.65 -26.27 5.35
N MET A 132 21.24 -25.05 5.04
CA MET A 132 22.02 -24.05 4.31
C MET A 132 23.04 -23.36 5.23
N ASN A 133 24.15 -22.86 4.68
CA ASN A 133 25.07 -22.03 5.46
C ASN A 133 24.41 -20.67 5.82
N GLN A 134 24.84 -20.04 6.92
CA GLN A 134 24.32 -18.74 7.33
C GLN A 134 24.62 -17.66 6.29
N GLU A 135 25.83 -17.63 5.73
CA GLU A 135 26.20 -16.65 4.69
C GLU A 135 25.31 -16.74 3.44
N ASP A 136 25.00 -17.97 3.01
CA ASP A 136 24.12 -18.19 1.86
C ASP A 136 22.67 -17.76 2.17
N ARG A 137 22.19 -17.97 3.41
CA ARG A 137 20.86 -17.51 3.85
C ARG A 137 20.77 -15.99 3.80
N ASP A 138 21.78 -15.32 4.32
CA ASP A 138 21.86 -13.87 4.35
C ASP A 138 21.89 -13.28 2.93
N ALA A 139 22.74 -13.85 2.06
CA ALA A 139 22.83 -13.43 0.67
C ALA A 139 21.50 -13.63 -0.07
N MET A 140 20.82 -14.77 0.16
CA MET A 140 19.52 -15.05 -0.44
C MET A 140 18.43 -14.09 0.05
N LEU A 141 18.46 -13.71 1.33
CA LEU A 141 17.52 -12.73 1.89
C LEU A 141 17.69 -11.38 1.20
N ILE A 142 18.94 -10.89 1.12
CA ILE A 142 19.27 -9.61 0.50
C ILE A 142 18.86 -9.61 -0.97
N ASP A 143 19.19 -10.66 -1.72
CA ASP A 143 18.83 -10.80 -3.14
C ASP A 143 17.31 -10.77 -3.35
N MET A 144 16.55 -11.50 -2.53
CA MET A 144 15.08 -11.49 -2.61
C MET A 144 14.48 -10.12 -2.29
N CYS A 145 14.98 -9.44 -1.26
CA CYS A 145 14.53 -8.10 -0.90
C CYS A 145 14.85 -7.08 -2.01
N GLU A 146 16.06 -7.08 -2.55
CA GLU A 146 16.45 -6.17 -3.64
C GLU A 146 15.69 -6.45 -4.93
N LYS A 147 15.43 -7.73 -5.26
CA LYS A 147 14.55 -8.08 -6.40
C LYS A 147 13.14 -7.51 -6.22
N ASN A 148 12.57 -7.57 -5.01
CA ASN A 148 11.27 -6.94 -4.75
C ASN A 148 11.34 -5.41 -4.94
N PHE A 149 12.39 -4.75 -4.44
CA PHE A 149 12.55 -3.31 -4.60
C PHE A 149 12.72 -2.89 -6.07
N GLN A 150 13.49 -3.66 -6.86
CA GLN A 150 13.65 -3.42 -8.30
C GLN A 150 12.32 -3.60 -9.05
N GLN A 151 11.56 -4.64 -8.71
CA GLN A 151 10.25 -4.88 -9.29
C GLN A 151 9.27 -3.75 -8.95
N ASP A 152 9.27 -3.26 -7.70
CA ASP A 152 8.45 -2.10 -7.31
C ASP A 152 8.82 -0.88 -8.14
N TYR A 153 10.11 -0.57 -8.29
CA TYR A 153 10.56 0.54 -9.13
C TYR A 153 10.06 0.42 -10.59
N GLY A 154 10.11 -0.78 -11.16
CA GLY A 154 9.57 -1.05 -12.49
C GLY A 154 8.07 -0.79 -12.60
N ASN A 155 7.30 -1.24 -11.60
CA ASN A 155 5.85 -1.01 -11.53
C ASN A 155 5.52 0.48 -11.36
N TRP A 156 6.30 1.22 -10.57
CA TRP A 156 6.16 2.67 -10.42
C TRP A 156 6.37 3.40 -11.73
N LYS A 157 7.43 3.03 -12.45
CA LYS A 157 7.76 3.63 -13.73
C LYS A 157 6.63 3.46 -14.74
N SER A 158 6.07 2.26 -14.86
CA SER A 158 4.95 1.98 -15.78
C SER A 158 3.62 2.66 -15.40
N MET A 159 3.51 3.20 -14.18
CA MET A 159 2.32 3.92 -13.73
C MET A 159 2.44 5.44 -13.93
N ILE A 160 3.65 5.94 -14.22
CA ILE A 160 3.93 7.36 -14.44
C ILE A 160 4.15 7.66 -15.93
N GLU A 161 4.69 6.72 -16.71
CA GLU A 161 4.81 6.77 -18.18
C GLU A 161 3.48 6.50 -18.88
#